data_AF-A0ABD0QZ65-F1
#
_entry.id   AF-A0ABD0QZ65-F1
#
_cell.length_a   1.000
_cell.length_b   1.000
_cell.length_c   1.000
_cell.angle_alpha   90.00
_cell.angle_beta   90.00
_cell.angle_gamma   90.00
#
_symmetry.space_group_name_H-M   'P 1'
#
loop_
_entity.id
_entity.type
_entity.pdbx_description
1 polymer ?
#
loop_
_entity_poly.entity_id
_entity_poly.type
_entity_poly.pdbx_seq_one_letter_code
_entity_poly.pdbx_strand_id
1 'polypeptide(L)' 'RWALEQAKYNLVNEYLLVGVTEELEDFIMMLEAALPRFFRGATELYRTGIS' A
#
# COMPACT_ATOMS: atom_id res chain seq x y z
N ARG A 1 -18.18 6.53 -19.01
CA ARG A 1 -17.79 5.18 -18.50
C ARG A 1 -16.33 4.84 -18.78
N TRP A 2 -15.75 5.30 -19.89
CA TRP A 2 -14.33 5.06 -20.22
C TRP A 2 -13.36 5.38 -19.08
N ALA A 3 -13.47 6.56 -18.46
CA ALA A 3 -12.56 6.97 -17.38
C ALA A 3 -12.56 6.02 -16.18
N LEU A 4 -13.71 5.45 -15.82
CA LEU A 4 -13.82 4.50 -14.71
C LEU A 4 -13.13 3.17 -15.04
N GLU A 5 -13.35 2.65 -16.26
CA GLU A 5 -12.73 1.42 -16.69
C GLU A 5 -11.21 1.59 -16.86
N GLN A 6 -10.76 2.75 -17.35
CA GLN A 6 -9.34 3.07 -17.41
C GLN A 6 -8.71 3.17 -16.01
N ALA A 7 -9.41 3.76 -15.03
CA ALA A 7 -8.92 3.83 -13.65
C ALA A 7 -8.75 2.43 -13.04
N LYS A 8 -9.72 1.53 -13.24
CA LYS A 8 -9.62 0.13 -12.81
C LYS A 8 -8.49 -0.61 -13.52
N TYR A 9 -8.36 -0.42 -14.83
CA TYR A 9 -7.29 -1.02 -15.61
C TYR A 9 -5.92 -0.60 -15.07
N ASN A 10 -5.72 0.70 -14.81
CA ASN A 10 -4.47 1.20 -14.28
C ASN A 10 -4.20 0.62 -12.89
N LEU A 11 -5.20 0.60 -12.00
CA LEU A 11 -5.06 0.05 -10.65
C LEU A 11 -4.55 -1.39 -10.67
N VAL A 12 -5.02 -2.22 -11.60
CA VAL A 12 -4.62 -3.63 -11.71
C VAL A 12 -3.28 -3.83 -12.39
N ASN A 13 -2.97 -3.03 -13.42
CA ASN A 13 -1.82 -3.30 -14.31
C ASN A 13 -0.59 -2.44 -14.03
N GLU A 14 -0.77 -1.26 -13.43
CA GLU A 14 0.29 -0.23 -13.35
C GLU A 14 0.66 0.14 -11.90
N TYR A 15 -0.18 -0.20 -10.92
CA TYR A 15 0.12 0.04 -9.50
C TYR A 15 0.59 -1.26 -8.85
N LEU A 16 1.75 -1.20 -8.18
CA LEU A 16 2.31 -2.33 -7.45
C LEU A 16 1.38 -2.81 -6.32
N LEU A 17 0.79 -1.87 -5.59
CA LEU A 17 -0.11 -2.12 -4.47
C LEU A 17 -1.00 -0.89 -4.27
N VAL A 18 -2.28 -1.10 -3.99
CA VAL A 18 -3.24 -0.06 -3.61
C VAL A 18 -3.98 -0.54 -2.37
N GLY A 19 -3.91 0.23 -1.28
CA GLY A 19 -4.59 -0.05 -0.02
C GLY A 19 -5.72 0.95 0.26
N VAL A 20 -6.42 0.73 1.37
CA VAL A 20 -7.42 1.65 1.92
C VAL A 20 -6.92 2.24 3.24
N THR A 21 -7.41 3.42 3.61
CA THR A 21 -6.95 4.16 4.79
C THR A 21 -7.28 3.45 6.11
N GLU A 22 -8.38 2.72 6.14
CA GLU A 22 -8.89 1.97 7.29
C GLU A 22 -8.04 0.73 7.60
N GLU A 23 -7.25 0.25 6.63
CA GLU A 23 -6.37 -0.92 6.71
C GLU A 23 -4.91 -0.52 6.45
N LEU A 24 -4.52 0.68 6.91
CA LEU A 24 -3.21 1.27 6.62
C LEU A 24 -2.05 0.44 7.19
N GLU A 25 -2.23 -0.20 8.33
CA GLU A 25 -1.21 -1.08 8.92
C GLU A 25 -0.89 -2.26 7.99
N ASP A 26 -1.92 -2.95 7.51
CA ASP A 26 -1.77 -4.08 6.58
C ASP A 26 -1.17 -3.63 5.25
N PHE A 27 -1.53 -2.45 4.76
CA PHE A 27 -0.91 -1.85 3.59
C PHE A 27 0.61 -1.63 3.79
N ILE A 28 1.02 -1.08 4.93
CA ILE A 28 2.43 -0.85 5.27
C ILE A 28 3.18 -2.19 5.39
N MET A 29 2.58 -3.20 6.02
CA MET A 29 3.15 -4.55 6.11
C MET A 29 3.42 -5.16 4.74
N MET A 30 2.48 -5.03 3.81
CA MET A 30 2.61 -5.53 2.45
C MET A 30 3.70 -4.80 1.66
N LEU A 31 3.83 -3.47 1.83
CA LEU A 31 4.93 -2.70 1.25
C LEU A 31 6.29 -3.09 1.81
N GLU A 32 6.38 -3.32 3.12
CA GLU A 32 7.60 -3.78 3.78
C GLU A 32 8.05 -5.16 3.26
N ALA A 33 7.11 -6.09 3.07
CA ALA A 33 7.39 -7.40 2.50
C ALA A 33 7.79 -7.35 1.02
N ALA A 34 7.10 -6.52 0.21
CA ALA A 34 7.34 -6.41 -1.23
C ALA A 34 8.59 -5.59 -1.58
N LEU A 35 8.88 -4.54 -0.80
CA LEU A 35 9.94 -3.57 -1.04
C LEU A 35 10.81 -3.34 0.21
N PRO A 36 11.45 -4.38 0.76
CA PRO A 36 12.18 -4.31 2.04
C PRO A 36 13.44 -3.42 1.98
N ARG A 37 13.90 -3.03 0.79
CA ARG A 37 14.99 -2.05 0.66
C ARG A 37 14.54 -0.63 1.03
N PHE A 38 13.26 -0.32 0.85
CA PHE A 38 12.69 1.00 1.08
C PHE A 38 11.90 1.08 2.39
N PHE A 39 11.18 0.01 2.75
CA PHE A 39 10.18 0.04 3.83
C PHE A 39 10.54 -0.82 5.05
N ARG A 40 11.78 -1.30 5.18
CA ARG A 40 12.19 -2.07 6.37
C ARG A 40 12.02 -1.26 7.64
N GLY A 41 11.33 -1.84 8.62
CA GLY A 41 10.98 -1.23 9.90
C GLY A 41 9.76 -0.31 9.85
N ALA A 42 9.10 -0.14 8.70
CA ALA A 42 7.97 0.78 8.57
C ALA A 42 6.76 0.32 9.40
N THR A 43 6.50 -0.98 9.47
CA THR A 43 5.40 -1.53 10.28
C THR A 43 5.60 -1.22 11.75
N GLU A 44 6.81 -1.44 12.26
CA GLU A 44 7.14 -1.18 13.66
C GLU A 44 7.08 0.31 14.00
N LEU A 45 7.58 1.16 13.10
CA LEU A 45 7.50 2.61 13.24
C LEU A 45 6.05 3.09 13.32
N TYR A 46 5.17 2.52 12.49
CA TYR A 46 3.75 2.88 12.49
C TYR A 46 3.07 2.49 13.81
N ARG A 47 3.33 1.29 14.32
CA ARG A 47 2.76 0.80 15.59
C ARG A 47 3.24 1.62 16.79
N THR A 48 4.53 1.96 16.82
CA THR A 48 5.13 2.70 17.94
C THR A 48 4.78 4.18 17.93
N GLY A 49 4.61 4.79 16.75
CA GLY A 49 4.26 6.21 16.60
C GLY A 49 2.80 6.56 16.93
N ILE A 50 1.93 5.56 17.09
CA ILE A 50 0.51 5.73 17.48
C ILE A 50 0.29 5.39 18.97
N SER A 51 1.35 4.97 19.68
CA SER A 51 1.30 4.61 21.10
C SER A 51 1.55 5.79 22.05
#